data_AF-A0AAP0HJ81-F1
#
_entry.id   AF-A0AAP0HJ81-F1
#
_cell.length_a   1.000
_cell.length_b   1.000
_cell.length_c   1.000
_cell.angle_alpha   90.00
_cell.angle_beta   90.00
_cell.angle_gamma   90.00
#
_symmetry.space_group_name_H-M   'P 1'
#
loop_
_entity.id
_entity.type
_entity.pdbx_description
1 polymer ?
#
loop_
_entity_poly.entity_id
_entity_poly.type
_entity_poly.pdbx_seq_one_letter_code
_entity_poly.pdbx_strand_id
1 'polypeptide(L)'
;MSIRLNNWSSYYEWRCIPLNSPVAVLLHWPLTIYHAIQLAASMNLLPEFSNKLHVHYLGPDKELCQLSVFKELHALFPDLQVHIELIGPAVPQFRNDERMTLTGYAKCLEIDCSCKSGVENGSSDPCDKSSGVSLGFHKGFYHDLCKDVLQESFPHVIVAPNAGIAAYSSWLPTIELIKDMNVPTIITDYCEEAAHLAVSCITTVTSRPLSIPVQLNPFRQPLVMEDTVLYLPCYSNCFIFGI
;
A
#
# COMPACT_ATOMS: atom_id res chain seq x y z
N MET A 1 6.81 20.42 -1.81
CA MET A 1 5.89 20.34 -2.98
C MET A 1 5.65 18.85 -3.21
N SER A 2 4.45 18.32 -2.94
CA SER A 2 4.22 16.88 -3.09
C SER A 2 4.27 16.49 -4.56
N ILE A 3 5.11 15.53 -4.91
CA ILE A 3 5.21 15.03 -6.29
C ILE A 3 3.87 14.36 -6.65
N ARG A 4 3.29 14.71 -7.80
CA ARG A 4 2.04 14.10 -8.29
C ARG A 4 2.34 13.13 -9.43
N LEU A 5 2.57 11.88 -9.07
CA LEU A 5 2.76 10.79 -10.04
C LEU A 5 1.42 10.19 -10.47
N ASN A 6 1.23 10.01 -11.77
CA ASN A 6 -0.02 9.51 -12.35
C ASN A 6 0.10 8.10 -12.93
N ASN A 7 1.31 7.63 -13.25
CA ASN A 7 1.59 6.32 -13.84
C ASN A 7 3.08 5.99 -13.82
N TRP A 8 3.43 4.79 -14.29
CA TRP A 8 4.83 4.37 -14.43
C TRP A 8 5.69 5.34 -15.23
N SER A 9 5.25 5.89 -16.38
CA SER A 9 6.06 6.86 -17.15
C SER A 9 6.48 8.05 -16.28
N SER A 10 5.51 8.65 -15.57
CA SER A 10 5.79 9.78 -14.67
C SER A 10 6.73 9.42 -13.51
N TYR A 11 6.67 8.18 -13.00
CA TYR A 11 7.59 7.70 -11.96
C TYR A 11 9.02 7.53 -12.50
N TYR A 12 9.16 6.92 -13.67
CA TYR A 12 10.46 6.69 -14.31
C TYR A 12 11.14 8.02 -14.67
N GLU A 13 10.37 8.97 -15.22
CA GLU A 13 10.82 10.34 -15.48
C GLU A 13 11.28 11.03 -14.19
N TRP A 14 10.46 10.99 -13.13
CA TRP A 14 10.78 11.60 -11.84
C TRP A 14 12.06 11.05 -11.21
N ARG A 15 12.31 9.74 -11.37
CA ARG A 15 13.51 9.08 -10.83
C ARG A 15 14.70 9.09 -11.77
N CYS A 16 14.55 9.63 -12.98
CA CYS A 16 15.55 9.52 -14.05
C CYS A 16 15.99 8.06 -14.28
N ILE A 17 15.02 7.13 -14.28
CA ILE A 17 15.24 5.70 -14.53
C ILE A 17 14.82 5.39 -15.96
N PRO A 18 15.63 4.64 -16.74
CA PRO A 18 15.25 4.29 -18.11
C PRO A 18 14.06 3.32 -18.11
N LEU A 19 13.15 3.45 -19.07
CA LEU A 19 11.88 2.70 -19.13
C LEU A 19 12.07 1.16 -19.16
N ASN A 20 13.22 0.69 -19.64
CA ASN A 20 13.58 -0.74 -19.66
C ASN A 20 14.01 -1.30 -18.29
N SER A 21 14.12 -0.47 -17.27
CA SER A 21 14.43 -0.91 -15.91
C SER A 21 13.30 -1.78 -15.33
N PRO A 22 13.61 -2.85 -14.57
CA PRO A 22 12.61 -3.75 -13.99
C PRO A 22 11.88 -3.15 -12.76
N VAL A 23 12.07 -1.87 -12.48
CA VAL A 23 11.58 -1.20 -11.28
C VAL A 23 10.06 -1.30 -11.13
N ALA A 24 9.29 -1.28 -12.21
CA ALA A 24 7.85 -1.49 -12.17
C ALA A 24 7.43 -2.88 -11.63
N VAL A 25 8.29 -3.89 -11.76
CA VAL A 25 8.06 -5.22 -11.17
C VAL A 25 8.30 -5.19 -9.66
N LEU A 26 9.31 -4.45 -9.20
CA LEU A 26 9.70 -4.40 -7.78
C LEU A 26 8.85 -3.44 -6.95
N LEU A 27 8.51 -2.27 -7.49
CA LEU A 27 7.93 -1.18 -6.73
C LEU A 27 6.40 -1.05 -6.88
N HIS A 28 5.74 -2.01 -7.53
CA HIS A 28 4.29 -1.94 -7.70
C HIS A 28 3.54 -1.91 -6.36
N TRP A 29 4.02 -2.58 -5.30
CA TRP A 29 3.40 -2.49 -3.97
C TRP A 29 3.46 -1.10 -3.32
N PRO A 30 4.65 -0.47 -3.13
CA PRO A 30 4.71 0.86 -2.54
C PRO A 30 4.03 1.92 -3.43
N LEU A 31 4.09 1.81 -4.75
CA LEU A 31 3.39 2.77 -5.63
C LEU A 31 1.86 2.56 -5.62
N THR A 32 1.39 1.33 -5.39
CA THR A 32 -0.03 1.07 -5.16
C THR A 32 -0.50 1.71 -3.85
N ILE A 33 0.29 1.62 -2.77
CA ILE A 33 0.00 2.35 -1.51
C ILE A 33 -0.05 3.85 -1.75
N TYR A 34 0.96 4.40 -2.42
CA TYR A 34 0.97 5.83 -2.76
C TYR A 34 -0.28 6.23 -3.54
N HIS A 35 -0.66 5.47 -4.56
CA HIS A 35 -1.84 5.76 -5.37
C HIS A 35 -3.15 5.61 -4.56
N ALA A 36 -3.25 4.60 -3.70
CA ALA A 36 -4.39 4.41 -2.80
C ALA A 36 -4.60 5.63 -1.88
N ILE A 37 -3.51 6.16 -1.32
CA ILE A 37 -3.55 7.37 -0.48
C ILE A 37 -3.96 8.59 -1.32
N GLN A 38 -3.42 8.75 -2.53
CA GLN A 38 -3.80 9.86 -3.43
C GLN A 38 -5.29 9.80 -3.82
N LEU A 39 -5.81 8.59 -4.09
CA LEU A 39 -7.24 8.38 -4.36
C LEU A 39 -8.09 8.77 -3.15
N ALA A 40 -7.77 8.24 -1.96
CA ALA A 40 -8.48 8.56 -0.73
C ALA A 40 -8.44 10.08 -0.42
N ALA A 41 -7.28 10.72 -0.59
CA ALA A 41 -7.11 12.16 -0.41
C ALA A 41 -7.96 12.97 -1.41
N SER A 42 -7.95 12.59 -2.69
CA SER A 42 -8.71 13.29 -3.74
C SER A 42 -10.23 13.24 -3.53
N MET A 43 -10.71 12.23 -2.81
CA MET A 43 -12.11 12.05 -2.43
C MET A 43 -12.43 12.63 -1.04
N ASN A 44 -11.47 13.29 -0.38
CA ASN A 44 -11.57 13.80 0.99
C ASN A 44 -11.95 12.72 2.03
N LEU A 45 -11.48 11.49 1.84
CA LEU A 45 -11.75 10.36 2.74
C LEU A 45 -10.72 10.22 3.86
N LEU A 46 -9.53 10.79 3.69
CA LEU A 46 -8.49 10.70 4.71
C LEU A 46 -8.81 11.62 5.90
N PRO A 47 -8.65 11.14 7.14
CA PRO A 47 -8.75 12.00 8.31
C PRO A 47 -7.62 13.03 8.32
N GLU A 48 -7.79 14.11 9.10
CA GLU A 48 -6.67 15.00 9.38
C GLU A 48 -5.59 14.26 10.17
N PHE A 49 -4.37 14.25 9.63
CA PHE A 49 -3.19 13.76 10.33
C PHE A 49 -2.07 14.80 10.22
N SER A 50 -1.25 14.90 11.27
CA SER A 50 -0.17 15.89 11.35
C SER A 50 0.97 15.52 10.40
N ASN A 51 1.95 14.76 10.88
CA ASN A 51 3.11 14.33 10.11
C ASN A 51 3.29 12.81 10.11
N LYS A 52 2.31 12.06 10.63
CA LYS A 52 2.34 10.60 10.71
C LYS A 52 1.23 10.04 9.85
N LEU A 53 1.56 9.03 9.05
CA LEU A 53 0.60 8.30 8.24
C LEU A 53 0.59 6.84 8.70
N HIS A 54 -0.52 6.39 9.29
CA HIS A 54 -0.72 5.01 9.71
C HIS A 54 -1.50 4.25 8.64
N VAL A 55 -0.86 3.23 8.07
CA VAL A 55 -1.41 2.35 7.04
C VAL A 55 -1.55 0.95 7.63
N HIS A 56 -2.74 0.37 7.62
CA HIS A 56 -2.89 -1.07 7.83
C HIS A 56 -2.85 -1.78 6.49
N TYR A 57 -1.85 -2.63 6.28
CA TYR A 57 -1.65 -3.43 5.09
C TYR A 57 -2.15 -4.85 5.35
N LEU A 58 -3.24 -5.23 4.70
CA LEU A 58 -3.89 -6.52 4.96
C LEU A 58 -3.49 -7.58 3.93
N GLY A 59 -3.23 -8.78 4.41
CA GLY A 59 -2.91 -9.95 3.59
C GLY A 59 -1.55 -9.90 2.88
N PRO A 60 -0.44 -9.47 3.51
CA PRO A 60 0.87 -9.53 2.87
C PRO A 60 1.28 -10.99 2.62
N ASP A 61 1.83 -11.27 1.44
CA ASP A 61 2.33 -12.58 1.04
C ASP A 61 3.72 -12.43 0.39
N LYS A 62 3.80 -12.27 -0.93
CA LYS A 62 5.06 -12.12 -1.68
C LYS A 62 5.86 -10.88 -1.25
N GLU A 63 5.17 -9.87 -0.74
CA GLU A 63 5.72 -8.63 -0.19
C GLU A 63 6.65 -8.86 1.00
N LEU A 64 6.38 -9.91 1.80
CA LEU A 64 7.18 -10.25 2.99
C LEU A 64 8.61 -10.64 2.63
N CYS A 65 8.84 -11.09 1.39
CA CYS A 65 10.16 -11.41 0.86
C CYS A 65 10.91 -10.18 0.30
N GLN A 66 10.23 -9.04 0.14
CA GLN A 66 10.77 -7.85 -0.54
C GLN A 66 10.59 -6.55 0.26
N LEU A 67 10.60 -6.63 1.60
CA LEU A 67 10.32 -5.51 2.51
C LEU A 67 11.15 -4.24 2.24
N SER A 68 12.34 -4.36 1.66
CA SER A 68 13.20 -3.21 1.32
C SER A 68 12.58 -2.29 0.27
N VAL A 69 11.65 -2.74 -0.57
CA VAL A 69 10.98 -1.92 -1.59
C VAL A 69 10.12 -0.82 -0.98
N PHE A 70 9.59 -1.04 0.23
CA PHE A 70 8.77 -0.05 0.94
C PHE A 70 9.56 1.19 1.37
N LYS A 71 10.91 1.16 1.33
CA LYS A 71 11.76 2.36 1.46
C LYS A 71 11.37 3.46 0.49
N GLU A 72 10.82 3.09 -0.66
CA GLU A 72 10.40 4.04 -1.68
C GLU A 72 9.32 5.02 -1.19
N LEU A 73 8.51 4.62 -0.20
CA LEU A 73 7.51 5.50 0.41
C LEU A 73 8.14 6.70 1.12
N HIS A 74 9.41 6.60 1.55
CA HIS A 74 10.14 7.76 2.09
C HIS A 74 10.37 8.83 1.03
N ALA A 75 10.67 8.42 -0.21
CA ALA A 75 10.85 9.34 -1.33
C ALA A 75 9.52 9.92 -1.83
N LEU A 76 8.45 9.13 -1.76
CA LEU A 76 7.10 9.52 -2.18
C LEU A 76 6.40 10.44 -1.18
N PHE A 77 6.75 10.33 0.11
CA PHE A 77 6.20 11.11 1.22
C PHE A 77 7.31 11.75 2.07
N PRO A 78 8.08 12.72 1.52
CA PRO A 78 9.27 13.26 2.18
C PRO A 78 8.97 13.97 3.51
N ASP A 79 7.74 14.47 3.67
CA ASP A 79 7.31 15.23 4.85
C ASP A 79 6.54 14.38 5.88
N LEU A 80 6.36 13.07 5.63
CA LEU A 80 5.59 12.18 6.51
C LEU A 80 6.45 11.06 7.11
N GLN A 81 6.11 10.67 8.33
CA GLN A 81 6.50 9.40 8.94
C GLN A 81 5.45 8.36 8.59
N VAL A 82 5.82 7.40 7.74
CA VAL A 82 4.89 6.37 7.26
C VAL A 82 5.05 5.11 8.11
N HIS A 83 4.00 4.76 8.85
CA HIS A 83 3.90 3.56 9.66
C HIS A 83 3.00 2.55 8.96
N ILE A 84 3.49 1.34 8.70
CA ILE A 84 2.74 0.30 8.02
C ILE A 84 2.64 -0.94 8.91
N GLU A 85 1.44 -1.30 9.31
CA GLU A 85 1.17 -2.55 10.02
C GLU A 85 0.81 -3.63 9.00
N LEU A 86 1.71 -4.59 8.78
CA LEU A 86 1.55 -5.73 7.88
C LEU A 86 0.83 -6.86 8.63
N ILE A 87 -0.44 -7.09 8.30
CA ILE A 87 -1.35 -7.95 9.08
C ILE A 87 -1.89 -9.07 8.18
N GLY A 88 -1.57 -10.32 8.51
CA GLY A 88 -2.11 -11.46 7.78
C GLY A 88 -1.60 -12.81 8.24
N PRO A 89 -2.28 -13.91 7.87
CA PRO A 89 -1.91 -15.27 8.29
C PRO A 89 -0.54 -15.72 7.75
N ALA A 90 -0.11 -15.17 6.61
CA ALA A 90 1.16 -15.47 5.95
C ALA A 90 2.38 -14.82 6.63
N VAL A 91 2.18 -13.85 7.54
CA VAL A 91 3.28 -13.30 8.36
C VAL A 91 3.95 -14.44 9.13
N PRO A 92 5.29 -14.60 9.06
CA PRO A 92 5.98 -15.66 9.78
C PRO A 92 5.90 -15.46 11.30
N GLN A 93 5.76 -16.55 12.05
CA GLN A 93 5.63 -16.49 13.52
C GLN A 93 6.81 -15.78 14.20
N PHE A 94 8.03 -15.95 13.68
CA PHE A 94 9.22 -15.31 14.24
C PHE A 94 9.26 -13.79 14.03
N ARG A 95 8.41 -13.25 13.16
CA ARG A 95 8.23 -11.81 12.93
C ARG A 95 7.01 -11.25 13.65
N ASN A 96 6.19 -12.07 14.31
CA ASN A 96 5.02 -11.54 15.01
C ASN A 96 5.45 -10.54 16.09
N ASP A 97 4.81 -9.38 16.13
CA ASP A 97 5.11 -8.25 17.02
C ASP A 97 6.51 -7.63 16.79
N GLU A 98 7.22 -8.03 15.72
CA GLU A 98 8.46 -7.39 15.30
C GLU A 98 8.13 -6.00 14.73
N ARG A 99 9.03 -5.04 14.98
CA ARG A 99 9.04 -3.76 14.29
C ARG A 99 10.39 -3.54 13.62
N MET A 100 10.35 -3.07 12.37
CA MET A 100 11.54 -2.68 11.63
C MET A 100 11.44 -1.24 11.15
N THR A 101 12.56 -0.52 11.19
CA THR A 101 12.65 0.81 10.57
C THR A 101 13.46 0.73 9.30
N LEU A 102 12.91 1.27 8.23
CA LEU A 102 13.54 1.34 6.92
C LEU A 102 14.16 2.73 6.76
N THR A 103 15.48 2.80 6.95
CA THR A 103 16.24 4.05 6.77
C THR A 103 16.78 4.20 5.35
N GLY A 104 16.74 5.44 4.86
CA GLY A 104 17.18 5.84 3.52
C GLY A 104 16.33 5.26 2.38
N TYR A 105 16.53 5.80 1.18
CA TYR A 105 15.94 5.31 -0.07
C TYR A 105 16.97 5.37 -1.20
N ALA A 106 16.70 4.65 -2.28
CA ALA A 106 17.56 4.67 -3.45
C ALA A 106 17.56 6.07 -4.07
N LYS A 107 18.72 6.73 -4.08
CA LYS A 107 18.90 8.02 -4.74
C LYS A 107 19.19 7.81 -6.23
N CYS A 108 18.63 8.64 -7.08
CA CYS A 108 19.00 8.68 -8.50
C CYS A 108 20.49 9.05 -8.66
N LEU A 109 21.14 8.58 -9.73
CA LEU A 109 22.56 8.86 -9.96
C LEU A 109 22.81 10.31 -10.42
N GLU A 110 21.83 10.89 -11.11
CA GLU A 110 21.87 12.25 -11.68
C GLU A 110 22.09 13.34 -10.63
N ILE A 111 23.17 14.12 -10.77
CA ILE A 111 23.67 15.07 -9.76
C ILE A 111 22.60 16.11 -9.38
N ASP A 112 21.91 16.70 -10.36
CA ASP A 112 20.96 17.80 -10.16
C ASP A 112 19.48 17.35 -10.22
N CYS A 113 19.20 16.07 -10.00
CA CYS A 113 17.83 15.58 -10.12
C CYS A 113 16.95 16.05 -8.95
N SER A 114 15.73 16.49 -9.28
CA SER A 114 14.69 16.84 -8.30
C SER A 114 14.32 15.68 -7.36
N CYS A 115 14.69 14.44 -7.67
CA CYS A 115 14.57 13.31 -6.75
C CYS A 115 15.45 13.47 -5.49
N LYS A 116 16.51 14.29 -5.56
CA LYS A 116 17.50 14.50 -4.49
C LYS A 116 17.23 15.72 -3.62
N SER A 117 16.39 16.65 -4.07
CA SER A 117 16.26 18.00 -3.50
C SER A 117 15.65 18.07 -2.09
N GLY A 118 15.49 16.94 -1.39
CA GLY A 118 15.07 16.86 0.01
C GLY A 118 16.17 16.43 1.00
N VAL A 119 17.42 16.20 0.58
CA VAL A 119 18.43 15.52 1.43
C VAL A 119 19.81 16.21 1.50
N GLU A 120 20.03 17.33 0.82
CA GLU A 120 21.40 17.88 0.66
C GLU A 120 21.93 18.82 1.75
N ASN A 121 21.23 19.02 2.87
CA ASN A 121 21.82 19.72 4.02
C ASN A 121 22.05 18.77 5.20
N GLY A 122 23.13 17.99 5.09
CA GLY A 122 23.69 17.27 6.22
C GLY A 122 24.33 18.21 7.23
N SER A 123 23.54 18.72 8.18
CA SER A 123 24.02 18.89 9.55
C SER A 123 23.72 17.60 10.28
N SER A 124 24.77 16.87 10.64
CA SER A 124 24.74 15.71 11.52
C SER A 124 24.33 16.15 12.93
N ASP A 125 23.05 16.45 13.12
CA ASP A 125 22.45 16.67 14.43
C ASP A 125 21.75 15.37 14.87
N PRO A 126 22.10 14.77 16.03
CA PRO A 126 21.52 13.50 16.49
C PRO A 126 20.02 13.57 16.83
N CYS A 127 19.38 14.73 16.66
CA CYS A 127 18.00 15.01 17.04
C CYS A 127 17.08 15.29 15.84
N ASP A 128 17.45 14.86 14.64
CA ASP A 128 16.57 15.03 13.48
C ASP A 128 15.47 13.96 13.48
N LYS A 129 14.25 14.37 13.85
CA LYS A 129 13.01 13.57 13.80
C LYS A 129 12.53 13.39 12.35
N SER A 130 13.48 13.23 11.42
CA SER A 130 13.30 13.26 9.98
C SER A 130 12.42 12.10 9.53
N SER A 131 11.57 12.34 8.54
CA SER A 131 10.72 11.37 7.86
C SER A 131 11.36 9.98 7.69
N GLY A 132 10.53 8.95 7.73
CA GLY A 132 10.98 7.56 7.65
C GLY A 132 9.83 6.59 7.48
N VAL A 133 10.14 5.35 7.09
CA VAL A 133 9.16 4.28 6.93
C VAL A 133 9.42 3.24 8.02
N SER A 134 8.40 2.86 8.78
CA SER A 134 8.48 1.73 9.72
C SER A 134 7.45 0.68 9.38
N LEU A 135 7.82 -0.59 9.51
CA LEU A 135 6.92 -1.72 9.33
C LEU A 135 6.75 -2.45 10.67
N GLY A 136 5.50 -2.72 11.04
CA GLY A 136 5.13 -3.66 12.10
C GLY A 136 4.49 -4.91 11.49
N PHE A 137 4.55 -6.04 12.20
CA PHE A 137 4.18 -7.35 11.67
C PHE A 137 3.25 -8.10 12.62
N HIS A 138 2.10 -8.53 12.10
CA HIS A 138 1.06 -9.18 12.89
C HIS A 138 0.56 -10.43 12.18
N LYS A 139 0.82 -11.60 12.77
CA LYS A 139 0.39 -12.90 12.26
C LYS A 139 -1.02 -13.22 12.75
N GLY A 140 -1.95 -13.23 11.82
CA GLY A 140 -3.35 -13.61 12.07
C GLY A 140 -4.31 -12.89 11.14
N PHE A 141 -5.60 -13.17 11.28
CA PHE A 141 -6.61 -12.42 10.55
C PHE A 141 -6.88 -11.07 11.21
N TYR A 142 -7.17 -10.06 10.40
CA TYR A 142 -7.37 -8.70 10.88
C TYR A 142 -8.49 -8.60 11.93
N HIS A 143 -9.60 -9.33 11.72
CA HIS A 143 -10.73 -9.34 12.65
C HIS A 143 -10.40 -9.94 14.03
N ASP A 144 -9.46 -10.89 14.10
CA ASP A 144 -9.03 -11.49 15.35
C ASP A 144 -8.07 -10.57 16.13
N LEU A 145 -7.23 -9.83 15.40
CA LEU A 145 -6.17 -9.01 15.97
C LEU A 145 -6.57 -7.54 16.19
N CYS A 146 -7.74 -7.13 15.69
CA CYS A 146 -8.11 -5.72 15.60
C CYS A 146 -8.01 -4.97 16.93
N LYS A 147 -8.35 -5.60 18.05
CA LYS A 147 -8.32 -4.94 19.37
C LYS A 147 -6.91 -4.56 19.80
N ASP A 148 -5.92 -5.38 19.49
CA ASP A 148 -4.54 -5.16 19.90
C ASP A 148 -3.87 -4.16 18.95
N VAL A 149 -4.03 -4.36 17.64
CA VAL A 149 -3.46 -3.46 16.62
C VAL A 149 -4.05 -2.05 16.72
N LEU A 150 -5.36 -1.92 16.92
CA LEU A 150 -6.03 -0.61 17.04
C LEU A 150 -5.69 0.12 18.35
N GLN A 151 -5.25 -0.59 19.39
CA GLN A 151 -4.72 0.04 20.61
C GLN A 151 -3.36 0.69 20.38
N GLU A 152 -2.53 0.13 19.50
CA GLU A 152 -1.23 0.70 19.17
C GLU A 152 -1.36 1.95 18.28
N SER A 153 -2.15 1.85 17.21
CA SER A 153 -2.49 3.00 16.38
C SER A 153 -3.74 2.75 15.55
N PHE A 154 -4.61 3.76 15.45
CA PHE A 154 -5.75 3.71 14.55
C PHE A 154 -5.29 4.04 13.12
N PRO A 155 -5.67 3.26 12.09
CA PRO A 155 -5.22 3.50 10.73
C PRO A 155 -5.88 4.75 10.14
N HIS A 156 -5.13 5.52 9.36
CA HIS A 156 -5.69 6.57 8.51
C HIS A 156 -6.24 5.99 7.20
N VAL A 157 -5.69 4.86 6.74
CA VAL A 157 -6.11 4.14 5.56
C VAL A 157 -5.80 2.65 5.73
N ILE A 158 -6.69 1.80 5.22
CA ILE A 158 -6.46 0.37 5.08
C ILE A 158 -6.18 0.08 3.61
N VAL A 159 -5.14 -0.69 3.33
CA VAL A 159 -4.80 -1.15 1.99
C VAL A 159 -4.79 -2.67 1.98
N ALA A 160 -5.54 -3.30 1.07
CA ALA A 160 -5.62 -4.74 0.92
C ALA A 160 -5.25 -5.15 -0.52
N PRO A 161 -3.96 -5.33 -0.81
CA PRO A 161 -3.51 -5.65 -2.15
C PRO A 161 -3.82 -7.09 -2.54
N ASN A 162 -4.25 -7.30 -3.79
CA ASN A 162 -4.55 -8.62 -4.36
C ASN A 162 -5.45 -9.46 -3.44
N ALA A 163 -6.46 -8.82 -2.83
CA ALA A 163 -7.13 -9.36 -1.65
C ALA A 163 -7.85 -10.69 -1.90
N GLY A 164 -8.37 -10.90 -3.12
CA GLY A 164 -9.10 -12.12 -3.46
C GLY A 164 -10.34 -12.32 -2.57
N ILE A 165 -11.07 -11.25 -2.27
CA ILE A 165 -12.21 -11.25 -1.33
C ILE A 165 -13.26 -12.29 -1.72
N ALA A 166 -13.55 -12.43 -3.02
CA ALA A 166 -14.50 -13.42 -3.51
C ALA A 166 -13.96 -14.86 -3.45
N ALA A 167 -12.64 -15.04 -3.38
CA ALA A 167 -11.99 -16.35 -3.35
C ALA A 167 -11.84 -16.91 -1.92
N TYR A 168 -11.73 -16.04 -0.90
CA TYR A 168 -11.48 -16.46 0.48
C TYR A 168 -12.57 -15.97 1.44
N SER A 169 -13.37 -16.90 1.95
CA SER A 169 -14.46 -16.60 2.91
C SER A 169 -13.97 -16.03 4.24
N SER A 170 -12.68 -16.19 4.57
CA SER A 170 -12.04 -15.57 5.74
C SER A 170 -12.05 -14.04 5.70
N TRP A 171 -12.33 -13.40 4.56
CA TRP A 171 -12.53 -11.96 4.49
C TRP A 171 -13.83 -11.50 5.11
N LEU A 172 -14.87 -12.33 5.21
CA LEU A 172 -16.20 -11.90 5.63
C LEU A 172 -16.19 -11.15 6.98
N PRO A 173 -15.60 -11.69 8.08
CA PRO A 173 -15.56 -10.96 9.35
C PRO A 173 -14.67 -9.71 9.30
N THR A 174 -13.64 -9.71 8.46
CA THR A 174 -12.79 -8.53 8.23
C THR A 174 -13.56 -7.40 7.56
N ILE A 175 -14.40 -7.70 6.56
CA ILE A 175 -15.22 -6.70 5.86
C ILE A 175 -16.32 -6.14 6.78
N GLU A 176 -16.93 -6.98 7.62
CA GLU A 176 -17.87 -6.53 8.66
C GLU A 176 -17.20 -5.57 9.64
N LEU A 177 -16.00 -5.90 10.12
CA LEU A 177 -15.23 -5.00 10.98
C LEU A 177 -14.90 -3.66 10.29
N ILE A 178 -14.40 -3.71 9.06
CA ILE A 178 -14.00 -2.50 8.30
C ILE A 178 -15.19 -1.55 8.09
N LYS A 179 -16.39 -2.10 7.83
CA LYS A 179 -17.63 -1.33 7.71
C LYS A 179 -17.91 -0.47 8.94
N ASP A 180 -17.62 -1.00 10.13
CA ASP A 180 -17.88 -0.35 11.40
C ASP A 180 -16.77 0.64 11.79
N MET A 181 -15.54 0.41 11.33
CA MET A 181 -14.39 1.30 11.59
C MET A 181 -14.50 2.67 10.90
N ASN A 182 -15.21 2.75 9.77
CA ASN A 182 -15.31 3.97 8.96
C ASN A 182 -13.94 4.57 8.55
N VAL A 183 -13.00 3.71 8.20
CA VAL A 183 -11.67 4.06 7.67
C VAL A 183 -11.64 3.78 6.17
N PRO A 184 -11.13 4.69 5.33
CA PRO A 184 -11.02 4.43 3.90
C PRO A 184 -10.23 3.16 3.64
N THR A 185 -10.86 2.22 2.95
CA THR A 185 -10.26 0.92 2.66
C THR A 185 -10.10 0.77 1.16
N ILE A 186 -8.86 0.68 0.71
CA ILE A 186 -8.50 0.57 -0.70
C ILE A 186 -8.02 -0.85 -1.00
N ILE A 187 -8.63 -1.48 -1.99
CA ILE A 187 -8.46 -2.89 -2.32
C ILE A 187 -7.96 -2.98 -3.76
N THR A 188 -7.09 -3.95 -4.04
CA THR A 188 -6.74 -4.31 -5.41
C THR A 188 -7.01 -5.77 -5.71
N ASP A 189 -7.19 -6.09 -7.00
CA ASP A 189 -7.33 -7.46 -7.50
C ASP A 189 -6.59 -7.68 -8.83
N TYR A 190 -6.40 -8.95 -9.18
CA TYR A 190 -5.58 -9.39 -10.30
C TYR A 190 -6.18 -9.12 -11.68
N CYS A 191 -7.51 -9.08 -11.76
CA CYS A 191 -8.27 -8.82 -12.98
C CYS A 191 -9.61 -8.15 -12.67
N GLU A 192 -10.26 -7.64 -13.72
CA GLU A 192 -11.52 -6.89 -13.60
C GLU A 192 -12.66 -7.75 -13.06
N GLU A 193 -12.74 -9.01 -13.49
CA GLU A 193 -13.75 -9.96 -13.02
C GLU A 193 -13.64 -10.22 -11.53
N ALA A 194 -12.43 -10.50 -11.03
CA ALA A 194 -12.18 -10.72 -9.61
C ALA A 194 -12.51 -9.47 -8.79
N ALA A 195 -12.16 -8.28 -9.28
CA ALA A 195 -12.54 -7.02 -8.65
C ALA A 195 -14.07 -6.87 -8.55
N HIS A 196 -14.84 -7.12 -9.62
CA HIS A 196 -16.30 -7.01 -9.57
C HIS A 196 -16.97 -8.09 -8.70
N LEU A 197 -16.40 -9.30 -8.64
CA LEU A 197 -16.85 -10.32 -7.69
C LEU A 197 -16.60 -9.88 -6.25
N ALA A 198 -15.41 -9.34 -5.96
CA ALA A 198 -15.09 -8.77 -4.65
C ALA A 198 -16.06 -7.64 -4.27
N VAL A 199 -16.35 -6.73 -5.20
CA VAL A 199 -17.36 -5.67 -5.01
C VAL A 199 -18.71 -6.26 -4.66
N SER A 200 -19.17 -7.29 -5.38
CA SER A 200 -20.45 -7.94 -5.11
C SER A 200 -20.51 -8.54 -3.71
N CYS A 201 -19.44 -9.20 -3.25
CA CYS A 201 -19.31 -9.68 -1.88
C CYS A 201 -19.38 -8.54 -0.87
N ILE A 202 -18.59 -7.48 -1.07
CA ILE A 202 -18.53 -6.34 -0.16
C ILE A 202 -19.87 -5.62 -0.07
N THR A 203 -20.53 -5.33 -1.19
CA THR A 203 -21.82 -4.63 -1.19
C THR A 203 -22.91 -5.47 -0.52
N THR A 204 -22.84 -6.80 -0.65
CA THR A 204 -23.77 -7.72 0.03
C THR A 204 -23.61 -7.65 1.55
N VAL A 205 -22.37 -7.68 2.04
CA VAL A 205 -22.04 -7.66 3.48
C VAL A 205 -22.28 -6.28 4.10
N THR A 206 -21.84 -5.24 3.40
CA THR A 206 -21.88 -3.87 3.93
C THR A 206 -23.20 -3.17 3.70
N SER A 207 -23.98 -3.59 2.69
CA SER A 207 -25.15 -2.85 2.21
C SER A 207 -24.83 -1.40 1.83
N ARG A 208 -23.59 -1.11 1.44
CA ARG A 208 -23.10 0.21 1.02
C ARG A 208 -22.52 0.12 -0.38
N PRO A 209 -22.68 1.16 -1.23
CA PRO A 209 -21.96 1.25 -2.49
C PRO A 209 -20.46 1.50 -2.23
N LEU A 210 -19.65 1.34 -3.27
CA LEU A 210 -18.23 1.70 -3.22
C LEU A 210 -18.06 3.22 -3.08
N SER A 211 -17.06 3.62 -2.31
CA SER A 211 -16.58 5.00 -2.23
C SER A 211 -15.68 5.34 -3.44
N ILE A 212 -14.97 4.35 -3.98
CA ILE A 212 -14.12 4.48 -5.18
C ILE A 212 -14.48 3.36 -6.16
N PRO A 213 -14.90 3.67 -7.40
CA PRO A 213 -15.26 2.65 -8.39
C PRO A 213 -14.05 1.83 -8.82
N VAL A 214 -14.31 0.63 -9.35
CA VAL A 214 -13.30 -0.21 -9.99
C VAL A 214 -12.66 0.55 -11.15
N GLN A 215 -11.34 0.68 -11.10
CA GLN A 215 -10.53 1.30 -12.15
C GLN A 215 -9.17 0.62 -12.25
N LEU A 216 -8.47 0.82 -13.37
CA LEU A 216 -7.11 0.32 -13.52
C LEU A 216 -6.16 1.04 -12.57
N ASN A 217 -5.34 0.27 -11.85
CA ASN A 217 -4.22 0.83 -11.11
C ASN A 217 -3.11 1.21 -12.09
N PRO A 218 -2.72 2.50 -12.17
CA PRO A 218 -1.67 2.94 -13.08
C PRO A 218 -0.26 2.47 -12.66
N PHE A 219 -0.13 1.92 -11.45
CA PHE A 219 1.12 1.35 -10.92
C PHE A 219 1.05 -0.18 -10.72
N ARG A 220 0.14 -0.86 -11.40
CA ARG A 220 0.09 -2.33 -11.44
C ARG A 220 1.40 -2.92 -11.97
N GLN A 221 1.70 -4.15 -11.59
CA GLN A 221 2.85 -4.88 -12.15
C GLN A 221 2.65 -5.08 -13.67
N PRO A 222 3.64 -4.79 -14.52
CA PRO A 222 3.51 -4.94 -15.97
C PRO A 222 3.72 -6.39 -16.45
N LEU A 223 4.21 -7.28 -15.59
CA LEU A 223 4.41 -8.70 -15.87
C LEU A 223 3.17 -9.51 -15.53
N VAL A 224 2.76 -10.36 -16.47
CA VAL A 224 1.64 -11.31 -16.29
C VAL A 224 1.97 -12.33 -15.21
N MET A 225 0.96 -12.71 -14.44
CA MET A 225 1.03 -13.79 -13.46
C MET A 225 0.70 -15.11 -14.17
N GLU A 226 1.65 -16.03 -14.25
CA GLU A 226 1.51 -17.29 -15.00
C GLU A 226 0.76 -18.38 -14.22
N ASP A 227 0.79 -18.35 -12.89
CA ASP A 227 0.21 -19.37 -12.00
C ASP A 227 -1.18 -19.02 -11.48
N THR A 228 -2.04 -18.42 -12.31
CA THR A 228 -3.41 -18.10 -11.89
C THR A 228 -4.39 -19.21 -12.21
N VAL A 229 -5.24 -19.56 -11.25
CA VAL A 229 -6.39 -20.47 -11.46
C VAL A 229 -7.42 -19.90 -12.44
N LEU A 230 -7.33 -18.59 -12.71
CA LEU A 230 -8.14 -17.89 -13.69
C LEU A 230 -7.54 -18.10 -15.08
N TYR A 231 -8.35 -18.56 -16.04
CA TYR A 231 -7.98 -18.67 -17.45
C TYR A 231 -7.99 -17.31 -18.18
N LEU A 232 -7.59 -16.24 -17.48
CA LEU A 232 -7.59 -14.86 -17.96
C LEU A 232 -6.24 -14.20 -17.60
N PRO A 233 -5.75 -13.24 -18.42
CA PRO A 233 -4.53 -12.50 -18.09
C PRO A 233 -4.68 -11.75 -16.75
N CYS A 234 -3.80 -12.07 -15.81
CA CYS A 234 -3.79 -11.50 -14.46
C CYS A 234 -2.50 -10.75 -14.19
N TYR A 235 -2.59 -9.63 -13.48
CA TYR A 235 -1.44 -8.81 -13.11
C TYR A 235 -1.53 -8.44 -11.64
N SER A 236 -0.40 -8.44 -10.91
CA SER A 236 -0.41 -8.01 -9.51
C SER A 236 -0.85 -6.55 -9.40
N ASN A 237 -1.78 -6.27 -8.49
CA ASN A 237 -2.40 -4.97 -8.24
C ASN A 237 -3.05 -4.36 -9.49
N CYS A 238 -3.71 -5.15 -10.35
CA CYS A 238 -4.20 -4.71 -11.65
C CYS A 238 -5.32 -3.67 -11.56
N PHE A 239 -6.37 -3.99 -10.81
CA PHE A 239 -7.53 -3.12 -10.59
C PHE A 239 -7.55 -2.64 -9.15
N ILE A 240 -8.00 -1.41 -8.93
CA ILE A 240 -8.08 -0.76 -7.63
C ILE A 240 -9.48 -0.17 -7.43
N PHE A 241 -10.00 -0.28 -6.22
CA PHE A 241 -11.31 0.22 -5.80
C PHE A 241 -11.31 0.46 -4.28
N GLY A 242 -12.37 1.04 -3.75
CA GLY A 242 -12.41 1.32 -2.31
C GLY A 242 -13.81 1.50 -1.74
N ILE A 243 -13.89 1.28 -0.43
CA ILE A 243 -15.10 1.43 0.39
C ILE A 243 -14.89 2.44 1.52
#